data_AF-A0A3A6FE21-F1
#
_entry.id   AF-A0A3A6FE21-F1
#
_cell.length_a   1.000
_cell.length_b   1.000
_cell.length_c   1.000
_cell.angle_alpha   90.00
_cell.angle_beta   90.00
_cell.angle_gamma   90.00
#
_symmetry.space_group_name_H-M   'P 1'
#
loop_
_entity.id
_entity.type
_entity.pdbx_description
1 polymer ?
#
loop_
_entity_poly.entity_id
_entity_poly.type
_entity_poly.pdbx_seq_one_letter_code
_entity_poly.pdbx_strand_id
1 'polypeptide(L)'
;MAALGDKSKLYKTLDEMYKNKKEDDISEAFYNECIEVALKFSKREIQFALFQLKLLNKDIDSGIETVNNISNSLQKVLDLLTGKNIKRAFIINILEIALDEK
;
A
#
# COMPACT_ATOMS: atom_id res chain seq x y z
N MET A 1 -7.65 2.65 -8.51
CA MET A 1 -6.20 2.35 -8.42
C MET A 1 -5.41 2.89 -9.62
N ALA A 2 -5.91 2.83 -10.87
CA ALA A 2 -5.21 3.38 -12.05
C ALA A 2 -4.74 4.85 -11.88
N ALA A 3 -5.62 5.73 -11.39
CA ALA A 3 -5.27 7.14 -11.14
C ALA A 3 -4.18 7.37 -10.08
N LEU A 4 -3.88 6.38 -9.23
CA LEU A 4 -2.77 6.46 -8.28
C LEU A 4 -1.44 6.07 -8.94
N GLY A 5 -1.46 5.14 -9.88
CA GLY A 5 -0.30 4.81 -10.71
C GLY A 5 0.18 5.99 -11.55
N ASP A 6 -0.72 6.89 -11.91
CA ASP A 6 -0.39 8.13 -12.62
C ASP A 6 0.20 9.21 -11.71
N LYS A 7 -0.04 9.12 -10.38
CA LYS A 7 0.38 10.12 -9.39
C LYS A 7 1.63 9.74 -8.59
N SER A 8 1.89 8.45 -8.41
CA SER A 8 3.08 7.96 -7.71
C SER A 8 3.79 6.88 -8.52
N LYS A 9 5.05 7.15 -8.86
CA LYS A 9 5.91 6.19 -9.55
C LYS A 9 6.19 4.97 -8.69
N LEU A 10 6.34 5.18 -7.37
CA LEU A 10 6.53 4.12 -6.40
C LEU A 10 5.32 3.17 -6.37
N TYR A 11 4.11 3.74 -6.23
CA TYR A 11 2.91 2.92 -6.24
C TYR A 11 2.75 2.15 -7.55
N LYS A 12 2.96 2.79 -8.70
CA LYS A 12 2.91 2.13 -10.01
C LYS A 12 3.88 0.96 -10.10
N THR A 13 5.11 1.14 -9.64
CA THR A 13 6.15 0.11 -9.66
C THR A 13 5.73 -1.10 -8.82
N LEU A 14 5.24 -0.89 -7.59
CA LEU A 14 4.75 -1.97 -6.73
C LEU A 14 3.48 -2.63 -7.32
N ASP A 15 2.59 -1.84 -7.93
CA ASP A 15 1.38 -2.32 -8.59
C ASP A 15 1.70 -3.25 -9.77
N GLU A 16 2.72 -2.91 -10.56
CA GLU A 16 3.25 -3.66 -11.69
C GLU A 16 3.97 -4.95 -11.25
N MET A 17 4.81 -4.87 -10.21
CA MET A 17 5.48 -6.06 -9.62
C MET A 17 4.45 -7.09 -9.14
N TYR A 18 3.33 -6.63 -8.60
CA TYR A 18 2.23 -7.48 -8.16
C TYR A 18 1.30 -7.93 -9.31
N LYS A 19 1.32 -7.27 -10.49
CA LYS A 19 0.27 -7.37 -11.53
C LYS A 19 0.03 -8.77 -12.10
N ASN A 20 0.92 -9.73 -11.86
CA ASN A 20 0.77 -11.12 -12.29
C ASN A 20 1.01 -12.13 -11.16
N LYS A 21 0.93 -11.71 -9.89
CA LYS A 21 1.14 -12.56 -8.72
C LYS A 21 -0.20 -13.03 -8.17
N LYS A 22 -0.34 -14.32 -7.89
CA LYS A 22 -1.42 -14.84 -7.03
C LYS A 22 -0.97 -14.79 -5.57
N GLU A 23 -1.90 -14.97 -4.64
CA GLU A 23 -1.62 -14.98 -3.20
C GLU A 23 -0.54 -16.01 -2.82
N ASP A 24 -0.56 -17.18 -3.45
CA ASP A 24 0.45 -18.24 -3.27
C ASP A 24 1.83 -17.91 -3.87
N ASP A 25 1.95 -16.89 -4.73
CA ASP A 25 3.21 -16.46 -5.34
C ASP A 25 3.96 -15.40 -4.50
N ILE A 26 3.38 -14.97 -3.37
CA ILE A 26 4.00 -13.99 -2.47
C ILE A 26 5.01 -14.73 -1.58
N SER A 27 6.19 -15.00 -2.13
CA SER A 27 7.33 -15.51 -1.37
C SER A 27 8.00 -14.42 -0.52
N GLU A 28 8.72 -14.81 0.53
CA GLU A 28 9.56 -13.90 1.32
C GLU A 28 10.58 -13.16 0.44
N ALA A 29 11.16 -13.82 -0.57
CA ALA A 29 12.07 -13.19 -1.51
C ALA A 29 11.40 -12.05 -2.29
N PHE A 30 10.16 -12.24 -2.76
CA PHE A 30 9.40 -11.20 -3.44
C PHE A 30 8.98 -10.07 -2.48
N TYR A 31 8.67 -10.41 -1.24
CA TYR A 31 8.36 -9.43 -0.20
C TYR A 31 9.54 -8.49 0.04
N ASN A 32 10.73 -9.06 0.25
CA ASN A 32 11.96 -8.30 0.47
C ASN A 32 12.35 -7.48 -0.77
N GLU A 33 12.20 -8.03 -1.98
CA GLU A 33 12.44 -7.30 -3.22
C GLU A 33 11.55 -6.05 -3.32
N CYS A 34 10.27 -6.15 -2.95
CA CYS A 34 9.36 -5.01 -2.91
C CYS A 34 9.81 -3.92 -1.92
N ILE A 35 10.32 -4.31 -0.74
CA ILE A 35 10.86 -3.37 0.25
C ILE A 35 12.09 -2.67 -0.31
N GLU A 36 13.06 -3.41 -0.86
CA GLU A 36 14.27 -2.85 -1.45
C GLU A 36 13.96 -1.87 -2.58
N VAL A 37 12.95 -2.17 -3.40
CA VAL A 37 12.47 -1.23 -4.44
C VAL A 37 11.90 0.02 -3.80
N ALA A 38 11.07 -0.09 -2.75
CA ALA A 38 10.50 1.06 -2.07
C ALA A 38 11.57 1.96 -1.42
N LEU A 39 12.62 1.37 -0.84
CA LEU A 39 13.75 2.08 -0.22
C LEU A 39 14.56 2.94 -1.21
N LYS A 40 14.52 2.63 -2.51
CA LYS A 40 15.17 3.45 -3.55
C LYS A 40 14.47 4.80 -3.76
N PHE A 41 13.22 4.93 -3.33
CA PHE A 41 12.48 6.18 -3.45
C PHE A 41 12.75 7.12 -2.25
N SER A 42 12.40 8.40 -2.42
CA SER A 42 12.55 9.38 -1.35
C SER A 42 11.54 9.11 -0.23
N LYS A 43 11.90 9.42 1.02
CA LYS A 43 11.00 9.34 2.17
C LYS A 43 9.66 10.04 1.93
N ARG A 44 9.68 11.19 1.25
CA ARG A 44 8.49 11.96 0.89
C ARG A 44 7.60 11.26 -0.14
N GLU A 45 8.18 10.56 -1.11
CA GLU A 45 7.43 9.77 -2.09
C GLU A 45 6.74 8.57 -1.42
N ILE A 46 7.42 7.90 -0.50
CA ILE A 46 6.84 6.82 0.31
C ILE A 46 5.66 7.34 1.14
N GLN A 47 5.84 8.46 1.84
CA GLN A 47 4.77 9.12 2.60
C GLN A 47 3.60 9.55 1.72
N PHE A 48 3.87 10.09 0.52
CA PHE A 48 2.84 10.49 -0.42
C PHE A 48 2.04 9.30 -0.95
N ALA A 49 2.71 8.22 -1.35
CA ALA A 49 2.07 6.99 -1.81
C ALA A 49 1.18 6.38 -0.70
N LEU A 50 1.70 6.30 0.53
CA LEU A 50 0.94 5.87 1.71
C LEU A 50 -0.28 6.75 1.97
N PHE A 51 -0.12 8.06 1.93
CA PHE A 51 -1.22 9.01 2.16
C PHE A 51 -2.34 8.82 1.14
N GLN A 52 -2.00 8.72 -0.15
CA GLN A 52 -2.97 8.48 -1.21
C GLN A 52 -3.66 7.12 -1.07
N LEU A 53 -2.91 6.07 -0.70
CA LEU A 53 -3.48 4.75 -0.41
C LEU A 53 -4.42 4.78 0.78
N LYS A 54 -4.12 5.55 1.82
CA LYS A 54 -4.99 5.69 3.01
C LYS A 54 -6.21 6.56 2.70
N LEU A 55 -6.10 7.58 1.83
CA LEU A 55 -7.26 8.36 1.37
C LEU A 55 -8.30 7.52 0.64
N LEU A 56 -7.85 6.63 -0.25
CA LEU A 56 -8.74 5.69 -0.94
C LEU A 56 -9.48 4.74 0.03
N ASN A 57 -9.05 4.61 1.30
CA ASN A 57 -9.74 3.78 2.30
C ASN A 57 -10.89 4.58 2.92
N LYS A 58 -10.68 5.89 3.05
CA LYS A 58 -11.69 6.81 3.54
C LYS A 58 -12.88 6.90 2.60
N ASP A 59 -12.70 6.80 1.28
CA ASP A 59 -13.83 6.74 0.33
C ASP A 59 -14.61 5.41 0.38
N ILE A 60 -14.03 4.34 0.94
CA ILE A 60 -14.72 3.05 1.11
C ILE A 60 -15.46 3.01 2.47
N ASP A 61 -14.87 3.60 3.52
CA ASP A 61 -15.44 3.66 4.87
C ASP A 61 -16.33 4.89 5.13
N SER A 62 -16.52 5.77 4.14
CA SER A 62 -17.20 7.04 4.35
C SER A 62 -18.06 7.42 3.12
N GLY A 63 -19.37 7.68 3.21
CA GLY A 63 -20.16 7.91 4.43
C GLY A 63 -19.46 8.86 5.38
N ILE A 64 -18.73 9.84 4.83
CA ILE A 64 -17.81 10.80 5.46
C ILE A 64 -17.85 10.83 6.99
N GLU A 65 -16.83 10.29 7.67
CA GLU A 65 -16.40 10.81 8.98
C GLU A 65 -14.87 10.62 9.20
N THR A 66 -14.15 11.74 9.07
CA THR A 66 -13.16 12.22 10.07
C THR A 66 -11.99 11.28 10.39
N VAL A 67 -10.87 11.39 9.65
CA VAL A 67 -9.58 11.90 10.16
C VAL A 67 -9.52 11.99 11.70
N ASN A 68 -9.14 10.90 12.38
CA ASN A 68 -8.36 10.96 13.63
C ASN A 68 -7.92 9.60 14.22
N ASN A 69 -8.25 8.45 13.63
CA ASN A 69 -7.79 7.15 14.15
C ASN A 69 -6.78 6.48 13.22
N ILE A 70 -5.57 7.04 13.14
CA ILE A 70 -4.48 6.51 12.29
C ILE A 70 -3.98 5.15 12.81
N SER A 71 -4.07 4.86 14.12
CA SER A 71 -3.58 3.59 14.70
C SER A 71 -4.52 2.39 14.54
N ASN A 72 -5.83 2.57 14.41
CA ASN A 72 -6.79 1.44 14.41
C ASN A 72 -7.25 1.02 13.00
N SER A 73 -6.78 1.68 11.94
CA SER A 73 -7.22 1.36 10.56
C SER A 73 -6.55 0.12 9.98
N LEU A 74 -5.35 -0.25 10.44
CA LEU A 74 -4.64 -1.45 9.96
C LEU A 74 -5.40 -2.74 10.31
N GLN A 75 -5.95 -2.83 11.52
CA GLN A 75 -6.75 -3.97 11.95
C GLN A 75 -8.03 -4.13 11.10
N LYS A 76 -8.70 -3.01 10.79
CA LYS A 76 -9.93 -3.03 9.97
C LYS A 76 -9.68 -3.29 8.49
N VAL A 77 -8.50 -2.91 7.97
CA VAL A 77 -8.07 -3.22 6.59
C VAL A 77 -7.82 -4.72 6.41
N LEU A 78 -7.40 -5.43 7.46
CA LEU A 78 -7.28 -6.89 7.49
C LEU A 78 -8.64 -7.61 7.51
N ASP A 79 -9.70 -6.99 8.05
CA ASP A 79 -11.01 -7.62 8.17
C ASP A 79 -11.85 -7.63 6.87
N LEU A 80 -11.43 -6.88 5.83
CA LEU A 80 -12.19 -6.69 4.58
C LEU A 80 -11.57 -7.37 3.35
N LEU A 81 -10.76 -8.42 3.53
CA LEU A 81 -9.96 -9.05 2.47
C LEU A 81 -10.81 -9.78 1.40
N THR A 82 -11.26 -9.03 0.40
CA THR A 82 -11.49 -9.52 -0.97
C THR A 82 -10.16 -9.42 -1.75
N GLY A 83 -9.95 -10.19 -2.83
CA GLY A 83 -8.65 -10.25 -3.53
C GLY A 83 -8.06 -8.90 -4.01
N LYS A 84 -8.89 -7.88 -4.25
CA LYS A 84 -8.41 -6.50 -4.53
C LYS A 84 -7.87 -5.78 -3.29
N ASN A 85 -8.34 -6.13 -2.10
CA ASN A 85 -7.89 -5.59 -0.82
C ASN A 85 -6.57 -6.23 -0.35
N ILE A 86 -6.27 -7.49 -0.74
CA ILE A 86 -5.01 -8.15 -0.40
C ILE A 86 -3.81 -7.49 -1.07
N LYS A 87 -3.87 -7.22 -2.38
CA LYS A 87 -2.86 -6.43 -3.11
C LYS A 87 -2.58 -5.10 -2.40
N ARG A 88 -3.63 -4.44 -1.97
CA ARG A 88 -3.54 -3.13 -1.36
C ARG A 88 -2.94 -3.18 0.04
N ALA A 89 -3.38 -4.11 0.87
CA ALA A 89 -2.82 -4.34 2.20
C ALA A 89 -1.32 -4.68 2.11
N PHE A 90 -0.95 -5.51 1.13
CA PHE A 90 0.45 -5.81 0.81
C PHE A 90 1.24 -4.53 0.50
N ILE A 91 0.80 -3.72 -0.47
CA ILE A 91 1.53 -2.49 -0.85
C ILE A 91 1.62 -1.51 0.32
N ILE A 92 0.57 -1.37 1.14
CA ILE A 92 0.61 -0.52 2.34
C ILE A 92 1.69 -0.99 3.31
N ASN A 93 1.74 -2.31 3.60
CA ASN A 93 2.72 -2.89 4.52
C ASN A 93 4.17 -2.64 4.04
N ILE A 94 4.45 -2.93 2.75
CA ILE A 94 5.76 -2.67 2.14
C ILE A 94 6.19 -1.21 2.32
N LEU A 95 5.28 -0.26 2.11
CA LEU A 95 5.58 1.15 2.25
C LEU A 95 5.77 1.58 3.70
N GLU A 96 5.05 0.98 4.67
CA GLU A 96 5.22 1.26 6.10
C GLU A 96 6.59 0.78 6.59
N ILE A 97 7.01 -0.42 6.20
CA ILE A 97 8.35 -0.95 6.51
C ILE A 97 9.43 -0.08 5.90
N ALA A 98 9.33 0.22 4.59
CA ALA A 98 10.31 1.05 3.91
C ALA A 98 10.38 2.48 4.48
N LEU A 99 9.32 2.96 5.13
CA LEU A 99 9.33 4.25 5.83
C LEU A 99 10.01 4.18 7.20
N ASP A 100 9.86 3.06 7.92
CA ASP A 100 10.50 2.81 9.21
C ASP A 100 12.01 2.62 9.05
N GLU A 101 12.43 1.92 8.00
CA GLU A 101 13.84 1.68 7.65
C GLU A 101 14.58 2.91 7.05
N LYS A 102 13.90 4.05 6.84
CA LYS A 102 14.40 5.28 6.19
C LYS A 102 14.79 6.40 7.13
#